data_AF-A0A957HZU9-F1
#
_entry.id   AF-A0A957HZU9-F1
#
_cell.length_a   1.000
_cell.length_b   1.000
_cell.length_c   1.000
_cell.angle_alpha   90.00
_cell.angle_beta   90.00
_cell.angle_gamma   90.00
#
_symmetry.space_group_name_H-M   'P 1'
#
loop_
_entity.id
_entity.type
_entity.pdbx_description
1 polymer ?
#
loop_
_entity_poly.entity_id
_entity_poly.type
_entity_poly.pdbx_seq_one_letter_code
_entity_poly.pdbx_strand_id
1 'polypeptide(L)'
;MDSQLAPLTGARQTMLAWSQVIESFEDIPAPFKNAFEPIWDEKRPFPYTVFAPSIAGLRHKTTEKLLCDHNGSITVWEHNGDHLTVNTYPIEQITDIEVGYILLFSWITISGVTKTGEPASSTIEFNTATTRYFIPFVNKLRPAPIDAIPHVQSTERAKFDYLERQDFKFMNFAIDSLAGDEKVLHTLWQPKMTRPILKLGQRALERTIALAHLAILTDKELIMIQDDERSRENRGVRYGGKWQYIALRHIKTVSLQEQSDKALLLSLTLTPGERPLSFLFAAQQQQSLIQLQDKLEALLG
;
A
#
# COMPACT_ATOMS: atom_id res chain seq x y z
N MET A 1 31.40 -32.53 3.02
CA MET A 1 32.20 -31.92 1.94
C MET A 1 31.75 -30.47 1.84
N ASP A 2 32.51 -29.58 2.47
CA ASP A 2 32.25 -28.15 2.49
C ASP A 2 32.44 -27.58 1.08
N SER A 3 31.32 -27.22 0.44
CA SER A 3 31.34 -26.42 -0.77
C SER A 3 31.70 -24.98 -0.39
N GLN A 4 32.96 -24.61 -0.63
CA GLN A 4 33.40 -23.22 -0.62
C GLN A 4 32.66 -22.46 -1.73
N LEU A 5 31.48 -21.93 -1.41
CA LEU A 5 30.81 -20.93 -2.25
C LEU A 5 31.70 -19.69 -2.28
N ALA A 6 32.30 -19.43 -3.43
CA ALA A 6 33.03 -18.19 -3.69
C ALA A 6 32.15 -16.99 -3.28
N PRO A 7 32.71 -15.96 -2.63
CA PRO A 7 31.93 -14.80 -2.19
C PRO A 7 31.26 -14.15 -3.41
N LEU A 8 29.93 -14.28 -3.47
CA LEU A 8 29.13 -13.72 -4.54
C LEU A 8 29.37 -12.20 -4.61
N THR A 9 29.69 -11.67 -5.79
CA THR A 9 29.80 -10.23 -6.04
C THR A 9 28.52 -9.50 -5.60
N GLY A 10 28.61 -8.24 -5.15
CA GLY A 10 27.46 -7.47 -4.65
C GLY A 10 26.23 -7.44 -5.58
N ALA A 11 26.44 -7.45 -6.90
CA ALA A 11 25.36 -7.55 -7.89
C ALA A 11 24.63 -8.92 -7.86
N ARG A 12 25.37 -10.03 -7.74
CA ARG A 12 24.79 -11.38 -7.62
C ARG A 12 24.08 -11.59 -6.28
N GLN A 13 24.58 -10.99 -5.19
CA GLN A 13 23.87 -10.98 -3.90
C GLN A 13 22.57 -10.18 -3.96
N THR A 14 22.54 -9.09 -4.72
CA THR A 14 21.33 -8.26 -4.88
C THR A 14 20.26 -8.99 -5.70
N MET A 15 20.65 -9.76 -6.72
CA MET A 15 19.72 -10.56 -7.54
C MET A 15 19.03 -11.68 -6.76
N LEU A 16 19.64 -12.20 -5.68
CA LEU A 16 19.00 -13.20 -4.83
C LEU A 16 17.83 -12.65 -4.01
N ALA A 17 17.72 -11.32 -3.87
CA ALA A 17 16.62 -10.65 -3.22
C ALA A 17 15.50 -10.23 -4.19
N TRP A 18 15.58 -10.63 -5.47
CA TRP A 18 14.59 -10.27 -6.48
C TRP A 18 13.43 -11.27 -6.47
N SER A 19 12.21 -10.73 -6.54
CA SER A 19 11.03 -11.55 -6.72
C SER A 19 11.03 -12.22 -8.10
N GLN A 20 10.33 -13.34 -8.21
CA GLN A 20 10.25 -14.14 -9.44
C GLN A 20 8.80 -14.49 -9.73
N VAL A 21 8.40 -14.42 -11.00
CA VAL A 21 7.14 -15.03 -11.46
C VAL A 21 7.41 -16.53 -11.59
N ILE A 22 6.54 -17.34 -11.01
CA ILE A 22 6.58 -18.79 -11.11
C ILE A 22 5.67 -19.20 -12.27
N GLU A 23 6.22 -19.92 -13.24
CA GLU A 23 5.52 -20.26 -14.49
C GLU A 23 4.94 -21.68 -14.49
N SER A 24 5.41 -22.55 -13.59
CA SER A 24 4.91 -23.91 -13.44
C SER A 24 4.98 -24.43 -12.00
N PHE A 25 4.30 -25.55 -11.73
CA PHE A 25 4.28 -26.18 -10.41
C PHE A 25 5.67 -26.69 -9.98
N GLU A 26 6.48 -27.13 -10.93
CA GLU A 26 7.83 -27.63 -10.71
C GLU A 26 8.76 -26.56 -10.11
N ASP A 27 8.54 -25.31 -10.50
CA ASP A 27 9.33 -24.13 -10.11
C ASP A 27 8.96 -23.57 -8.73
N ILE A 28 7.87 -24.04 -8.11
CA ILE A 28 7.48 -23.62 -6.77
C ILE A 28 8.58 -23.98 -5.76
N PRO A 29 9.03 -23.06 -4.88
CA PRO A 29 10.04 -23.39 -3.89
C PRO A 29 9.55 -24.50 -2.93
N ALA A 30 10.46 -25.41 -2.56
CA ALA A 30 10.12 -26.62 -1.80
C ALA A 30 9.27 -26.40 -0.54
N PRO A 31 9.49 -25.34 0.29
CA PRO A 31 8.66 -25.10 1.46
C PRO A 31 7.17 -24.87 1.17
N PHE A 32 6.83 -24.42 -0.05
CA PHE A 32 5.47 -24.08 -0.44
C PHE A 32 4.76 -25.18 -1.24
N LYS A 33 5.50 -26.15 -1.82
CA LYS A 33 4.94 -27.15 -2.75
C LYS A 33 3.73 -27.90 -2.17
N ASN A 34 3.89 -28.48 -0.98
CA ASN A 34 2.83 -29.27 -0.35
C ASN A 34 1.57 -28.43 -0.03
N ALA A 35 1.74 -27.14 0.28
CA ALA A 35 0.62 -26.25 0.59
C ALA A 35 -0.04 -25.67 -0.67
N PHE A 36 0.66 -25.70 -1.81
CA PHE A 36 0.15 -25.26 -3.11
C PHE A 36 -0.56 -26.39 -3.86
N GLU A 37 -0.11 -27.64 -3.70
CA GLU A 37 -0.68 -28.82 -4.37
C GLU A 37 -2.22 -28.89 -4.34
N PRO A 38 -2.93 -28.59 -3.22
CA PRO A 38 -4.38 -28.67 -3.18
C PRO A 38 -5.13 -27.67 -4.07
N ILE A 39 -4.46 -26.59 -4.52
CA ILE A 39 -5.05 -25.59 -5.42
C ILE A 39 -4.56 -25.75 -6.87
N TRP A 40 -3.63 -26.66 -7.12
CA TRP A 40 -3.11 -26.94 -8.46
C TRP A 40 -4.01 -27.94 -9.19
N ASP A 41 -4.37 -27.61 -10.44
CA ASP A 41 -5.15 -28.47 -11.34
C ASP A 41 -4.46 -28.45 -12.70
N GLU A 42 -3.81 -29.55 -13.07
CA GLU A 42 -3.08 -29.70 -14.34
C GLU A 42 -3.96 -29.46 -15.58
N LYS A 43 -5.29 -29.51 -15.43
CA LYS A 43 -6.24 -29.25 -16.52
C LYS A 43 -6.49 -27.76 -16.75
N ARG A 44 -5.97 -26.88 -15.89
CA ARG A 44 -6.15 -25.43 -15.95
C ARG A 44 -4.80 -24.72 -16.21
N PRO A 45 -4.82 -23.51 -16.79
CA PRO A 45 -3.62 -22.68 -16.84
C PRO A 45 -3.03 -22.47 -15.45
N PHE A 46 -1.70 -22.43 -15.36
CA PHE A 46 -0.99 -22.14 -14.11
C PHE A 46 -1.41 -20.75 -13.58
N PRO A 47 -1.81 -20.64 -12.30
CA PRO A 47 -2.26 -19.37 -11.75
C PRO A 47 -1.10 -18.39 -11.64
N TYR A 48 -1.38 -17.10 -11.81
CA TYR A 48 -0.34 -16.07 -11.71
C TYR A 48 0.25 -16.06 -10.30
N THR A 49 1.51 -16.47 -10.20
CA THR A 49 2.19 -16.74 -8.94
C THR A 49 3.50 -15.98 -8.87
N VAL A 50 3.75 -15.30 -7.75
CA VAL A 50 4.98 -14.53 -7.53
C VAL A 50 5.63 -14.97 -6.22
N PHE A 51 6.89 -15.37 -6.30
CA PHE A 51 7.74 -15.64 -5.16
C PHE A 51 8.51 -14.38 -4.76
N ALA A 52 8.48 -14.04 -3.48
CA ALA A 52 9.25 -12.98 -2.85
C ALA A 52 10.25 -13.60 -1.86
N PRO A 53 11.56 -13.61 -2.18
CA PRO A 53 12.56 -14.13 -1.26
C PRO A 53 12.72 -13.23 -0.04
N SER A 54 13.31 -13.76 1.02
CA SER A 54 13.74 -12.95 2.16
C SER A 54 14.83 -11.94 1.74
N ILE A 55 14.75 -10.72 2.27
CA ILE A 55 15.70 -9.64 2.00
C ILE A 55 16.64 -9.52 3.19
N ALA A 56 17.91 -9.84 2.96
CA ALA A 56 18.97 -9.59 3.94
C ALA A 56 19.36 -8.10 3.96
N GLY A 57 19.80 -7.60 5.12
CA GLY A 57 20.34 -6.23 5.26
C GLY A 57 19.31 -5.13 5.55
N LEU A 58 18.02 -5.47 5.64
CA LEU A 58 17.03 -4.59 6.25
C LEU A 58 17.17 -4.60 7.78
N ARG A 59 16.65 -3.55 8.44
CA ARG A 59 16.70 -3.45 9.91
C ARG A 59 15.94 -4.57 10.60
N HIS A 60 14.95 -5.15 9.92
CA HIS A 60 14.21 -6.33 10.34
C HIS A 60 14.40 -7.45 9.31
N LYS A 61 14.31 -8.69 9.77
CA LYS A 61 14.36 -9.87 8.89
C LYS A 61 13.01 -10.01 8.20
N THR A 62 12.99 -10.04 6.88
CA THR A 62 11.79 -10.39 6.11
C THR A 62 11.72 -11.91 5.93
N THR A 63 10.53 -12.44 5.76
CA THR A 63 10.25 -13.85 5.51
C THR A 63 10.04 -14.08 4.02
N GLU A 64 10.26 -15.31 3.58
CA GLU A 64 9.95 -15.72 2.21
C GLU A 64 8.43 -15.81 2.07
N LYS A 65 7.90 -15.28 0.96
CA LYS A 65 6.46 -15.31 0.68
C LYS A 65 6.17 -15.76 -0.74
N LEU A 66 5.07 -16.49 -0.90
CA LEU A 66 4.49 -16.84 -2.19
C LEU A 66 3.12 -16.18 -2.29
N LEU A 67 2.83 -15.53 -3.41
CA LEU A 67 1.53 -14.92 -3.70
C LEU A 67 0.97 -15.61 -4.93
N CYS A 68 -0.29 -16.02 -4.87
CA CYS A 68 -0.98 -16.65 -5.99
C CYS A 68 -2.35 -16.02 -6.17
N ASP A 69 -2.68 -15.69 -7.42
CA ASP A 69 -4.01 -15.31 -7.83
C ASP A 69 -4.76 -16.52 -8.41
N HIS A 70 -5.77 -17.00 -7.71
CA HIS A 70 -6.51 -18.20 -8.11
C HIS A 70 -7.99 -18.14 -7.68
N ASN A 71 -8.90 -18.50 -8.60
CA ASN A 71 -10.35 -18.60 -8.37
C ASN A 71 -10.98 -17.39 -7.65
N GLY A 72 -10.60 -16.17 -8.03
CA GLY A 72 -11.15 -14.95 -7.44
C GLY A 72 -10.66 -14.66 -6.00
N SER A 73 -9.55 -15.28 -5.60
CA SER A 73 -8.90 -15.05 -4.32
C SER A 73 -7.40 -14.81 -4.51
N ILE A 74 -6.80 -14.06 -3.59
CA ILE A 74 -5.34 -13.96 -3.45
C ILE A 74 -4.92 -14.80 -2.25
N THR A 75 -4.06 -15.79 -2.48
CA THR A 75 -3.45 -16.58 -1.41
C THR A 75 -2.02 -16.14 -1.19
N VAL A 76 -1.68 -15.88 0.08
CA VAL A 76 -0.33 -15.55 0.53
C VAL A 76 0.14 -16.67 1.46
N TRP A 77 1.21 -17.35 1.07
CA TRP A 77 1.96 -18.25 1.95
C TRP A 77 3.17 -17.51 2.49
N GLU A 78 3.44 -17.65 3.78
CA GLU A 78 4.61 -17.07 4.45
C GLU A 78 5.39 -18.15 5.17
N HIS A 79 6.67 -18.24 4.85
CA HIS A 79 7.60 -19.21 5.41
C HIS A 79 8.58 -18.52 6.37
N ASN A 80 8.51 -18.89 7.64
CA ASN A 80 9.35 -18.36 8.70
C ASN A 80 10.06 -19.50 9.46
N GLY A 81 11.23 -19.91 8.97
CA GLY A 81 11.95 -21.04 9.55
C GLY A 81 11.20 -22.33 9.27
N ASP A 82 10.70 -23.01 10.29
CA ASP A 82 9.96 -24.28 10.12
C ASP A 82 8.43 -24.07 10.05
N HIS A 83 7.97 -22.82 10.13
CA HIS A 83 6.54 -22.50 10.16
C HIS A 83 6.08 -21.93 8.82
N LEU A 84 5.00 -22.51 8.30
CA LEU A 84 4.29 -22.04 7.12
C LEU A 84 2.90 -21.54 7.52
N THR A 85 2.61 -20.27 7.27
CA THR A 85 1.28 -19.68 7.44
C THR A 85 0.66 -19.42 6.07
N VAL A 86 -0.68 -19.56 5.98
CA VAL A 86 -1.41 -19.41 4.72
C VAL A 86 -2.65 -18.55 4.95
N ASN A 87 -2.69 -17.40 4.29
CA ASN A 87 -3.85 -16.52 4.29
C ASN A 87 -4.45 -16.47 2.89
N THR A 88 -5.71 -16.84 2.74
CA THR A 88 -6.44 -16.71 1.47
C THR A 88 -7.50 -15.63 1.60
N TYR A 89 -7.42 -14.61 0.75
CA TYR A 89 -8.31 -13.46 0.73
C TYR A 89 -9.20 -13.51 -0.52
N PRO A 90 -10.50 -13.79 -0.39
CA PRO A 90 -11.44 -13.54 -1.49
C PRO A 90 -11.39 -12.06 -1.87
N ILE A 91 -11.36 -11.76 -3.17
CA ILE A 91 -11.16 -10.38 -3.66
C ILE A 91 -12.24 -9.43 -3.14
N GLU A 92 -13.48 -9.91 -3.03
CA GLU A 92 -14.61 -9.18 -2.49
C GLU A 92 -14.55 -8.92 -0.98
N GLN A 93 -13.64 -9.59 -0.26
CA GLN A 93 -13.43 -9.43 1.18
C GLN A 93 -12.19 -8.59 1.51
N ILE A 94 -11.45 -8.12 0.49
CA ILE A 94 -10.28 -7.24 0.66
C ILE A 94 -10.77 -5.79 0.81
N THR A 95 -10.47 -5.21 1.97
CA THR A 95 -10.94 -3.88 2.36
C THR A 95 -10.03 -2.78 1.84
N ASP A 96 -8.72 -3.00 1.90
CA ASP A 96 -7.71 -2.02 1.51
C ASP A 96 -6.39 -2.69 1.09
N ILE A 97 -5.63 -1.96 0.29
CA ILE A 97 -4.28 -2.33 -0.14
C ILE A 97 -3.36 -1.18 0.20
N GLU A 98 -2.25 -1.47 0.86
CA GLU A 98 -1.13 -0.53 0.96
C GLU A 98 -0.06 -0.91 -0.06
N VAL A 99 0.44 0.05 -0.82
CA VAL A 99 1.63 -0.09 -1.66
C VAL A 99 2.61 0.95 -1.19
N GLY A 100 3.86 0.57 -0.93
CA GLY A 100 4.87 1.55 -0.54
C GLY A 100 6.22 1.22 -1.12
N TYR A 101 7.03 2.25 -1.29
CA TYR A 101 8.42 2.07 -1.69
C TYR A 101 9.30 3.18 -1.15
N ILE A 102 10.53 2.83 -0.80
CA ILE A 102 11.62 3.71 -0.43
C ILE A 102 12.88 3.20 -1.11
N LEU A 103 13.38 3.94 -2.10
CA LEU A 103 14.56 3.55 -2.89
C LEU A 103 14.37 2.14 -3.50
N LEU A 104 15.23 1.19 -3.13
CA LEU A 104 15.24 -0.20 -3.62
C LEU A 104 14.36 -1.16 -2.81
N PHE A 105 13.66 -0.65 -1.80
CA PHE A 105 12.77 -1.43 -0.96
C PHE A 105 11.32 -1.07 -1.28
N SER A 106 10.50 -2.06 -1.60
CA SER A 106 9.08 -1.92 -1.86
C SER A 106 8.29 -2.92 -1.03
N TRP A 107 7.02 -2.62 -0.77
CA TRP A 107 6.12 -3.56 -0.14
C TRP A 107 4.68 -3.39 -0.63
N ILE A 108 3.90 -4.46 -0.48
CA ILE A 108 2.46 -4.45 -0.64
C ILE A 108 1.85 -5.10 0.59
N THR A 109 0.82 -4.48 1.17
CA THR A 109 0.03 -5.03 2.25
C THR A 109 -1.39 -5.27 1.74
N ILE A 110 -1.86 -6.51 1.83
CA ILE A 110 -3.25 -6.89 1.53
C ILE A 110 -3.98 -7.03 2.84
N SER A 111 -5.15 -6.40 2.96
CA SER A 111 -5.93 -6.38 4.19
C SER A 111 -7.40 -6.69 3.93
N GLY A 112 -8.00 -7.51 4.79
CA GLY A 112 -9.40 -7.89 4.65
C GLY A 112 -9.75 -9.08 5.53
N VAL A 113 -10.84 -9.77 5.18
CA VAL A 113 -11.26 -11.00 5.85
C VAL A 113 -10.82 -12.21 5.02
N THR A 114 -10.17 -13.17 5.66
CA THR A 114 -9.72 -14.40 5.00
C THR A 114 -10.89 -15.34 4.71
N LYS A 115 -10.65 -16.38 3.91
CA LYS A 115 -11.63 -17.44 3.63
C LYS A 115 -12.09 -18.18 4.90
N THR A 116 -11.32 -18.13 5.99
CA THR A 116 -11.72 -18.68 7.30
C THR A 116 -12.63 -17.74 8.10
N GLY A 117 -12.88 -16.52 7.61
CA GLY A 117 -13.70 -15.52 8.28
C GLY A 117 -12.93 -14.61 9.25
N GLU A 118 -11.60 -14.72 9.29
CA GLU A 118 -10.76 -13.96 10.22
C GLU A 118 -10.22 -12.68 9.57
N PRO A 119 -10.28 -11.51 10.23
CA PRO A 119 -9.58 -10.32 9.78
C PRO A 119 -8.07 -10.54 9.81
N ALA A 120 -7.39 -10.32 8.69
CA ALA A 120 -5.95 -10.49 8.58
C ALA A 120 -5.32 -9.46 7.66
N SER A 121 -3.99 -9.33 7.76
CA SER A 121 -3.18 -8.50 6.89
C SER A 121 -1.90 -9.24 6.54
N SER A 122 -1.54 -9.27 5.26
CA SER A 122 -0.32 -9.89 4.78
C SER A 122 0.54 -8.85 4.07
N THR A 123 1.76 -8.61 4.58
CA THR A 123 2.72 -7.68 3.97
C THR A 123 3.82 -8.45 3.26
N ILE A 124 4.02 -8.11 1.99
CA ILE A 124 5.01 -8.70 1.10
C ILE A 124 6.04 -7.63 0.80
N GLU A 125 7.28 -7.92 1.17
CA GLU A 125 8.41 -7.01 1.02
C GLU A 125 9.32 -7.55 -0.09
N PHE A 126 9.72 -6.67 -1.01
CA PHE A 126 10.48 -7.06 -2.20
C PHE A 126 11.40 -5.94 -2.68
N ASN A 127 12.31 -6.27 -3.58
CA ASN A 127 13.17 -5.28 -4.22
C ASN A 127 12.39 -4.47 -5.28
N THR A 128 12.50 -3.14 -5.27
CA THR A 128 11.79 -2.26 -6.23
C THR A 128 12.10 -2.60 -7.71
N ALA A 129 13.24 -3.23 -8.01
CA ALA A 129 13.56 -3.68 -9.37
C ALA A 129 12.55 -4.71 -9.94
N THR A 130 11.78 -5.36 -9.07
CA THR A 130 10.77 -6.38 -9.43
C THR A 130 9.33 -5.92 -9.19
N THR A 131 9.08 -4.63 -8.98
CA THR A 131 7.72 -4.07 -8.77
C THR A 131 6.73 -4.49 -9.86
N ARG A 132 7.19 -4.60 -11.12
CA ARG A 132 6.34 -5.02 -12.25
C ARG A 132 5.63 -6.36 -12.05
N TYR A 133 6.20 -7.27 -11.26
CA TYR A 133 5.58 -8.58 -10.98
C TYR A 133 4.38 -8.46 -10.04
N PHE A 134 4.29 -7.37 -9.28
CA PHE A 134 3.19 -7.17 -8.34
C PHE A 134 2.09 -6.24 -8.83
N ILE A 135 2.34 -5.47 -9.90
CA ILE A 135 1.32 -4.60 -10.52
C ILE A 135 0.03 -5.36 -10.86
N PRO A 136 0.06 -6.60 -11.40
CA PRO A 136 -1.17 -7.35 -11.68
C PRO A 136 -2.04 -7.57 -10.43
N PHE A 137 -1.44 -7.84 -9.27
CA PHE A 137 -2.20 -7.96 -8.01
C PHE A 137 -2.82 -6.63 -7.62
N VAL A 138 -2.05 -5.54 -7.61
CA VAL A 138 -2.57 -4.21 -7.25
C VAL A 138 -3.73 -3.82 -8.16
N ASN A 139 -3.58 -3.98 -9.47
CA ASN A 139 -4.62 -3.66 -10.44
C ASN A 139 -5.88 -4.51 -10.25
N LYS A 140 -5.72 -5.81 -9.96
CA LYS A 140 -6.86 -6.71 -9.75
C LYS A 140 -7.64 -6.39 -8.47
N LEU A 141 -6.92 -5.99 -7.43
CA LEU A 141 -7.50 -5.76 -6.11
C LEU A 141 -8.13 -4.36 -5.99
N ARG A 142 -7.64 -3.39 -6.75
CA ARG A 142 -8.29 -2.08 -6.87
C ARG A 142 -9.59 -2.22 -7.67
N PRO A 143 -10.60 -1.36 -7.43
CA PRO A 143 -11.79 -1.29 -8.27
C PRO A 143 -11.43 -0.80 -9.70
N ALA A 144 -10.87 -1.70 -10.52
CA ALA A 144 -10.25 -1.32 -11.78
C ALA A 144 -11.25 -1.08 -12.94
N PRO A 145 -10.88 -0.19 -13.89
CA PRO A 145 -11.56 -0.03 -15.19
C PRO A 145 -11.62 -1.31 -16.01
N ILE A 146 -12.66 -1.42 -16.83
CA ILE A 146 -12.70 -2.33 -18.00
C ILE A 146 -11.96 -1.69 -19.19
N ASP A 147 -11.89 -0.35 -19.31
CA ASP A 147 -11.13 0.39 -20.33
C ASP A 147 -10.88 1.85 -19.90
N ALA A 148 -9.62 2.32 -19.91
CA ALA A 148 -9.30 3.72 -19.59
C ALA A 148 -9.54 4.64 -20.80
N ILE A 149 -10.26 5.75 -20.62
CA ILE A 149 -10.51 6.75 -21.67
C ILE A 149 -9.45 7.89 -21.55
N PRO A 150 -8.55 8.07 -22.54
CA PRO A 150 -7.41 9.00 -22.41
C PRO A 150 -7.78 10.46 -22.10
N HIS A 151 -8.89 10.97 -22.62
CA HIS A 151 -9.34 12.36 -22.38
C HIS A 151 -9.88 12.61 -20.97
N VAL A 152 -10.51 11.60 -20.37
CA VAL A 152 -10.95 11.67 -18.97
C VAL A 152 -9.71 11.73 -18.08
N GLN A 153 -8.71 10.91 -18.39
CA GLN A 153 -7.46 10.83 -17.62
C GLN A 153 -6.70 12.16 -17.55
N SER A 154 -6.64 12.95 -18.63
CA SER A 154 -5.96 14.26 -18.60
C SER A 154 -6.68 15.28 -17.72
N THR A 155 -8.01 15.29 -17.76
CA THR A 155 -8.85 16.24 -16.99
C THR A 155 -8.76 15.95 -15.50
N GLU A 156 -8.76 14.66 -15.14
CA GLU A 156 -8.67 14.23 -13.76
C GLU A 156 -7.28 14.49 -13.17
N ARG A 157 -6.21 14.32 -13.97
CA ARG A 157 -4.84 14.66 -13.56
C ARG A 157 -4.64 16.16 -13.32
N ALA A 158 -5.25 17.02 -14.14
CA ALA A 158 -5.14 18.47 -14.00
C ALA A 158 -5.72 19.00 -12.66
N LYS A 159 -6.57 18.22 -11.98
CA LYS A 159 -7.06 18.58 -10.64
C LYS A 159 -5.96 18.61 -9.58
N PHE A 160 -4.78 18.04 -9.86
CA PHE A 160 -3.63 18.08 -8.98
C PHE A 160 -2.67 19.24 -9.24
N ASP A 161 -2.90 20.07 -10.27
CA ASP A 161 -1.99 21.17 -10.67
C ASP A 161 -1.74 22.18 -9.53
N TYR A 162 -2.70 22.31 -8.60
CA TYR A 162 -2.53 23.17 -7.42
C TYR A 162 -1.37 22.71 -6.50
N LEU A 163 -0.98 21.44 -6.57
CA LEU A 163 0.14 20.87 -5.81
C LEU A 163 1.49 21.23 -6.41
N GLU A 164 1.58 21.66 -7.67
CA GLU A 164 2.86 21.99 -8.32
C GLU A 164 3.70 22.96 -7.48
N ARG A 165 3.04 23.98 -6.89
CA ARG A 165 3.67 25.00 -6.05
C ARG A 165 3.75 24.63 -4.57
N GLN A 166 2.92 23.70 -4.12
CA GLN A 166 2.82 23.34 -2.70
C GLN A 166 3.75 22.17 -2.37
N ASP A 167 3.69 21.12 -3.19
CA ASP A 167 4.53 19.93 -3.09
C ASP A 167 4.50 19.13 -4.42
N PHE A 168 5.49 19.38 -5.28
CA PHE A 168 5.63 18.72 -6.58
C PHE A 168 5.78 17.19 -6.46
N LYS A 169 6.33 16.69 -5.36
CA LYS A 169 6.45 15.25 -5.11
C LYS A 169 5.07 14.64 -4.94
N PHE A 170 4.22 15.23 -4.10
CA PHE A 170 2.85 14.74 -3.91
C PHE A 170 1.97 14.93 -5.15
N MET A 171 2.24 15.93 -5.99
CA MET A 171 1.60 16.03 -7.30
C MET A 171 1.87 14.78 -8.16
N ASN A 172 3.14 14.38 -8.30
CA ASN A 172 3.49 13.17 -9.06
C ASN A 172 2.89 11.92 -8.43
N PHE A 173 2.94 11.81 -7.10
CA PHE A 173 2.34 10.67 -6.40
C PHE A 173 0.83 10.58 -6.63
N ALA A 174 0.13 11.71 -6.69
CA ALA A 174 -1.29 11.75 -7.00
C ALA A 174 -1.58 11.28 -8.43
N ILE A 175 -0.83 11.79 -9.41
CA ILE A 175 -0.96 11.42 -10.82
C ILE A 175 -0.71 9.92 -11.04
N ASP A 176 0.32 9.38 -10.40
CA ASP A 176 0.70 7.96 -10.50
C ASP A 176 -0.28 7.03 -9.76
N SER A 177 -1.06 7.58 -8.82
CA SER A 177 -2.00 6.77 -8.04
C SER A 177 -3.28 6.41 -8.78
N LEU A 178 -3.70 7.17 -9.80
CA LEU A 178 -4.96 6.94 -10.50
C LEU A 178 -4.91 5.71 -11.43
N ALA A 179 -5.94 4.87 -11.36
CA ALA A 179 -6.12 3.66 -12.20
C ALA A 179 -6.56 3.98 -13.65
N GLY A 180 -7.01 5.21 -13.92
CA GLY A 180 -7.17 5.75 -15.27
C GLY A 180 -8.59 6.09 -15.73
N ASP A 181 -9.63 5.54 -15.10
CA ASP A 181 -11.05 5.86 -15.39
C ASP A 181 -11.78 6.51 -14.20
N GLU A 182 -11.07 6.71 -13.10
CA GLU A 182 -11.60 7.28 -11.88
C GLU A 182 -11.90 8.77 -12.03
N LYS A 183 -13.01 9.22 -11.44
CA LYS A 183 -13.34 10.62 -11.31
C LYS A 183 -12.92 11.11 -9.93
N VAL A 184 -11.94 12.01 -9.87
CA VAL A 184 -11.52 12.71 -8.66
C VAL A 184 -12.64 13.67 -8.23
N LEU A 185 -13.23 13.40 -7.07
CA LEU A 185 -14.34 14.16 -6.48
C LEU A 185 -13.86 15.18 -5.46
N HIS A 186 -12.75 14.91 -4.78
CA HIS A 186 -12.14 15.80 -3.82
C HIS A 186 -10.67 15.45 -3.58
N THR A 187 -9.87 16.44 -3.20
CA THR A 187 -8.47 16.28 -2.82
C THR A 187 -8.16 17.13 -1.60
N LEU A 188 -7.44 16.58 -0.63
CA LEU A 188 -7.05 17.30 0.58
C LEU A 188 -5.57 17.08 0.89
N TRP A 189 -4.79 18.14 0.71
CA TRP A 189 -3.37 18.17 1.03
C TRP A 189 -3.14 18.59 2.49
N GLN A 190 -2.35 17.80 3.20
CA GLN A 190 -1.90 18.08 4.55
C GLN A 190 -0.37 18.09 4.60
N PRO A 191 0.28 19.25 4.80
CA PRO A 191 1.71 19.30 5.02
C PRO A 191 2.09 18.64 6.35
N LYS A 192 3.38 18.31 6.52
CA LYS A 192 3.94 17.78 7.77
C LYS A 192 3.51 18.64 8.97
N MET A 193 2.95 18.00 9.98
CA MET A 193 2.55 18.66 11.22
C MET A 193 3.69 18.56 12.23
N THR A 194 4.07 19.69 12.82
CA THR A 194 5.09 19.74 13.86
C THR A 194 4.61 20.47 15.11
N ARG A 195 5.23 20.17 16.26
CA ARG A 195 5.08 20.95 17.49
C ARG A 195 6.45 21.39 18.01
N PRO A 196 6.59 22.63 18.50
CA PRO A 196 7.81 23.04 19.18
C PRO A 196 7.96 22.26 20.49
N ILE A 197 9.15 21.70 20.73
CA ILE A 197 9.53 21.06 22.00
C ILE A 197 10.30 22.05 22.88
N LEU A 198 11.24 22.79 22.29
CA LEU A 198 12.11 23.72 23.01
C LEU A 198 12.47 24.89 22.10
N LYS A 199 12.46 26.11 22.62
CA LYS A 199 12.99 27.28 21.91
C LYS A 199 14.42 27.56 22.39
N LEU A 200 15.40 27.37 21.51
CA LEU A 200 16.81 27.73 21.73
C LEU A 200 17.12 28.97 20.90
N GLY A 201 16.96 30.15 21.50
CA GLY A 201 17.11 31.43 20.82
C GLY A 201 16.04 31.64 19.73
N GLN A 202 16.46 31.98 18.51
CA GLN A 202 15.56 32.16 17.36
C GLN A 202 15.11 30.85 16.69
N ARG A 203 15.66 29.69 17.12
CA ARG A 203 15.32 28.39 16.53
C ARG A 203 14.48 27.57 17.51
N ALA A 204 13.34 27.08 17.02
CA ALA A 204 12.55 26.09 17.73
C ALA A 204 13.02 24.68 17.32
N LEU A 205 13.33 23.85 18.31
CA LEU A 205 13.41 22.41 18.11
C LEU A 205 12.00 21.87 17.99
N GLU A 206 11.70 21.18 16.89
CA GLU A 206 10.36 20.70 16.58
C GLU A 206 10.27 19.16 16.60
N ARG A 207 9.14 18.65 17.07
CA ARG A 207 8.75 17.22 16.96
C ARG A 207 7.72 17.08 15.86
N THR A 208 7.91 16.10 14.99
CA THR A 208 6.87 15.69 14.03
C THR A 208 5.71 15.04 14.77
N ILE A 209 4.49 15.46 14.46
CA ILE A 209 3.23 14.90 14.95
C ILE A 209 2.65 13.96 13.89
N ALA A 210 2.59 14.42 12.65
CA ALA A 210 2.16 13.66 11.49
C ALA A 210 3.03 14.00 10.28
N LEU A 211 3.27 13.02 9.43
CA LEU A 211 3.94 13.23 8.15
C LEU A 211 2.99 13.87 7.15
N ALA A 212 3.58 14.44 6.10
CA ALA A 212 2.81 14.99 5.00
C ALA A 212 2.00 13.88 4.32
N HIS A 213 0.77 14.20 3.94
CA HIS A 213 -0.11 13.27 3.25
C HIS A 213 -1.16 13.98 2.41
N LEU A 214 -1.71 13.24 1.46
CA LEU A 214 -2.75 13.67 0.54
C LEU A 214 -3.88 12.65 0.57
N ALA A 215 -5.10 13.13 0.78
CA ALA A 215 -6.31 12.34 0.56
C ALA A 215 -6.87 12.65 -0.83
N ILE A 216 -7.22 11.63 -1.59
CA ILE A 216 -7.87 11.73 -2.90
C ILE A 216 -9.14 10.87 -2.83
N LEU A 217 -10.29 11.52 -2.90
CA LEU A 217 -11.57 10.83 -3.03
C LEU A 217 -11.91 10.69 -4.51
N THR A 218 -12.01 9.47 -4.99
CA THR A 218 -12.55 9.16 -6.32
C THR A 218 -14.00 8.70 -6.21
N ASP A 219 -14.63 8.40 -7.34
CA ASP A 219 -15.93 7.76 -7.40
C ASP A 219 -15.89 6.26 -7.05
N LYS A 220 -14.70 5.69 -6.80
CA LYS A 220 -14.51 4.26 -6.54
C LYS A 220 -13.79 3.93 -5.24
N GLU A 221 -12.84 4.77 -4.86
CA GLU A 221 -12.00 4.55 -3.68
C GLU A 221 -11.56 5.86 -3.02
N LEU A 222 -11.16 5.76 -1.76
CA LEU A 222 -10.38 6.77 -1.07
C LEU A 222 -8.91 6.35 -1.15
N ILE A 223 -8.08 7.20 -1.74
CA ILE A 223 -6.64 7.00 -1.84
C ILE A 223 -5.95 7.90 -0.82
N MET A 224 -5.20 7.31 0.09
CA MET A 224 -4.39 8.01 1.08
C MET A 224 -2.91 7.85 0.74
N ILE A 225 -2.27 8.95 0.37
CA ILE A 225 -0.85 8.99 0.02
C ILE A 225 -0.10 9.64 1.17
N GLN A 226 0.95 9.01 1.70
CA GLN A 226 1.71 9.56 2.82
C GLN A 226 3.22 9.44 2.57
N ASP A 227 3.97 10.37 3.14
CA ASP A 227 5.38 10.13 3.40
C ASP A 227 5.53 8.93 4.35
N ASP A 228 6.60 8.16 4.18
CA ASP A 228 6.84 6.98 5.00
C ASP A 228 7.80 7.28 6.17
N GLU A 229 7.48 6.75 7.35
CA GLU A 229 8.27 6.92 8.58
C GLU A 229 9.64 6.24 8.51
N ARG A 230 9.76 5.14 7.74
CA ARG A 230 11.01 4.39 7.53
C ARG A 230 12.02 5.20 6.73
N SER A 231 11.57 6.13 5.87
CA SER A 231 12.49 7.06 5.20
C SER A 231 13.02 8.07 6.21
N ARG A 232 14.33 8.32 6.19
CA ARG A 232 14.89 9.48 6.91
C ARG A 232 14.71 10.73 6.06
N GLU A 233 14.51 11.87 6.72
CA GLU A 233 14.53 13.16 6.07
C GLU A 233 15.98 13.52 5.74
N ASN A 234 16.29 13.73 4.46
CA ASN A 234 17.61 14.12 3.99
C ASN A 234 17.49 15.43 3.22
N ARG A 235 18.16 16.49 3.69
CA ARG A 235 18.06 17.85 3.14
C ARG A 235 16.61 18.35 2.98
N GLY A 236 15.74 18.00 3.94
CA GLY A 236 14.33 18.40 3.94
C GLY A 236 13.41 17.55 3.07
N VAL A 237 13.92 16.49 2.42
CA VAL A 237 13.12 15.60 1.56
C VAL A 237 13.15 14.17 2.11
N ARG A 238 11.99 13.51 2.15
CA ARG A 238 11.86 12.07 2.38
C ARG A 238 11.76 11.36 1.04
N TYR A 239 12.49 10.27 0.87
CA TYR A 239 12.41 9.47 -0.35
C TYR A 239 11.33 8.41 -0.22
N GLY A 240 10.58 8.21 -1.29
CA GLY A 240 9.50 7.24 -1.30
C GLY A 240 8.20 7.75 -0.71
N GLY A 241 7.21 6.87 -0.69
CA GLY A 241 5.87 7.13 -0.21
C GLY A 241 5.13 5.83 0.01
N LYS A 242 3.95 5.93 0.62
CA LYS A 242 2.99 4.85 0.71
C LYS A 242 1.62 5.32 0.24
N TRP A 243 0.93 4.46 -0.47
CA TRP A 243 -0.41 4.65 -1.01
C TRP A 243 -1.30 3.60 -0.37
N GLN A 244 -2.37 4.04 0.28
CA GLN A 244 -3.40 3.16 0.79
C GLN A 244 -4.66 3.37 -0.05
N TYR A 245 -5.05 2.32 -0.78
CA TYR A 245 -6.22 2.27 -1.64
C TYR A 245 -7.36 1.62 -0.85
N ILE A 246 -8.42 2.37 -0.58
CA ILE A 246 -9.54 1.95 0.27
C ILE A 246 -10.81 1.98 -0.56
N ALA A 247 -11.35 0.81 -0.92
CA ALA A 247 -12.55 0.75 -1.75
C ALA A 247 -13.76 1.32 -1.00
N LEU A 248 -14.54 2.21 -1.65
CA LEU A 248 -15.66 2.90 -0.98
C LEU A 248 -16.71 1.92 -0.44
N ARG A 249 -16.99 0.84 -1.17
CA ARG A 249 -17.93 -0.23 -0.76
C ARG A 249 -17.58 -0.88 0.59
N HIS A 250 -16.35 -0.73 1.05
CA HIS A 250 -15.87 -1.30 2.31
C HIS A 250 -15.82 -0.27 3.43
N ILE A 251 -16.09 1.02 3.19
CA ILE A 251 -16.15 2.03 4.25
C ILE A 251 -17.56 1.99 4.87
N LYS A 252 -17.66 1.57 6.13
CA LYS A 252 -18.93 1.49 6.86
C LYS A 252 -19.29 2.81 7.53
N THR A 253 -18.31 3.43 8.18
CA THR A 253 -18.51 4.68 8.92
C THR A 253 -17.33 5.61 8.71
N VAL A 254 -17.63 6.90 8.63
CA VAL A 254 -16.66 7.99 8.63
C VAL A 254 -16.96 8.85 9.85
N SER A 255 -15.92 9.29 10.56
CA SER A 255 -16.09 10.23 11.67
C SER A 255 -14.92 11.20 11.75
N LEU A 256 -15.22 12.42 12.18
CA LEU A 256 -14.24 13.45 12.46
C LEU A 256 -14.27 13.77 13.96
N GLN A 257 -13.11 13.69 14.61
CA GLN A 257 -12.98 13.97 16.03
C GLN A 257 -11.87 14.99 16.27
N GLU A 258 -12.09 15.91 17.21
CA GLU A 258 -11.02 16.76 17.73
C GLU A 258 -10.13 15.94 18.66
N GLN A 259 -8.83 15.87 18.34
CA GLN A 259 -7.86 15.17 19.20
C GLN A 259 -7.13 16.15 20.14
N SER A 260 -6.97 17.40 19.70
CA SER A 260 -6.42 18.53 20.46
C SER A 260 -6.74 19.84 19.73
N ASP A 261 -6.47 20.99 20.37
CA ASP A 261 -6.66 22.35 19.79
C ASP A 261 -6.03 22.56 18.39
N LYS A 262 -5.13 21.67 17.96
CA LYS A 262 -4.39 21.79 16.70
C LYS A 262 -4.57 20.61 15.75
N ALA A 263 -5.33 19.58 16.12
CA ALA A 263 -5.40 18.37 15.32
C ALA A 263 -6.80 17.72 15.31
N LEU A 264 -7.19 17.26 14.12
CA LEU A 264 -8.42 16.57 13.82
C LEU A 264 -8.10 15.15 13.36
N LEU A 265 -8.85 14.17 13.85
CA LEU A 265 -8.71 12.77 13.47
C LEU A 265 -9.87 12.36 12.57
N LEU A 266 -9.57 12.07 11.30
CA LEU A 266 -10.48 11.39 10.40
C LEU A 266 -10.38 9.89 10.66
N SER A 267 -11.45 9.26 11.11
CA SER A 267 -11.50 7.81 11.38
C SER A 267 -12.47 7.12 10.43
N LEU A 268 -12.02 6.02 9.84
CA LEU A 268 -12.80 5.14 8.99
C LEU A 268 -12.92 3.78 9.67
N THR A 269 -14.10 3.18 9.61
CA THR A 269 -14.26 1.76 9.97
C THR A 269 -14.58 0.99 8.71
N LEU A 270 -13.75 0.00 8.39
CA LEU A 270 -13.91 -0.81 7.20
C LEU A 270 -14.68 -2.11 7.52
N THR A 271 -15.53 -2.51 6.59
CA THR A 271 -16.21 -3.80 6.59
C THR A 271 -15.87 -4.58 5.34
N PRO A 272 -15.67 -5.91 5.44
CA PRO A 272 -15.89 -6.72 6.63
C PRO A 272 -14.69 -6.69 7.61
N GLY A 273 -14.92 -7.10 8.87
CA GLY A 273 -13.86 -7.20 9.89
C GLY A 273 -13.68 -6.00 10.81
N GLU A 274 -14.49 -4.94 10.66
CA GLU A 274 -14.48 -3.73 11.52
C GLU A 274 -13.08 -3.11 11.69
N ARG A 275 -12.27 -3.14 10.62
CA ARG A 275 -10.88 -2.64 10.65
C ARG A 275 -10.87 -1.12 10.77
N PRO A 276 -10.28 -0.54 11.83
CA PRO A 276 -10.18 0.91 11.96
C PRO A 276 -8.98 1.44 11.16
N LEU A 277 -9.20 2.55 10.45
CA LEU A 277 -8.14 3.39 9.87
C LEU A 277 -8.29 4.80 10.42
N SER A 278 -7.18 5.49 10.64
CA SER A 278 -7.22 6.86 11.13
C SER A 278 -6.11 7.73 10.55
N PHE A 279 -6.46 8.98 10.25
CA PHE A 279 -5.58 9.95 9.61
C PHE A 279 -5.67 11.29 10.35
N LEU A 280 -4.51 11.84 10.71
CA LEU A 280 -4.44 13.06 11.50
C LEU A 280 -4.23 14.27 10.61
N PHE A 281 -5.11 15.26 10.73
CA PHE A 281 -5.05 16.51 10.00
C PHE A 281 -4.88 17.68 10.95
N ALA A 282 -4.39 18.80 10.44
CA ALA A 282 -4.28 20.03 11.20
C ALA A 282 -5.68 20.66 11.38
N ALA A 283 -5.93 21.31 12.51
CA ALA A 283 -7.21 21.97 12.78
C ALA A 283 -7.58 23.04 11.71
N GLN A 284 -6.58 23.63 11.04
CA GLN A 284 -6.81 24.56 9.93
C GLN A 284 -7.51 23.90 8.72
N GLN A 285 -7.47 22.57 8.61
CA GLN A 285 -8.15 21.82 7.55
C GLN A 285 -9.60 21.47 7.87
N GLN A 286 -10.16 21.95 8.99
CA GLN A 286 -11.51 21.57 9.45
C GLN A 286 -12.57 21.67 8.36
N GLN A 287 -12.63 22.81 7.66
CA GLN A 287 -13.63 23.01 6.61
C GLN A 287 -13.46 22.04 5.43
N SER A 288 -12.21 21.80 5.01
CA SER A 288 -11.90 20.84 3.94
C SER A 288 -12.19 19.40 4.35
N LEU A 289 -11.97 19.06 5.62
CA LEU A 289 -12.29 17.73 6.16
C LEU A 289 -13.79 17.49 6.25
N ILE A 290 -14.57 18.50 6.66
CA ILE A 290 -16.02 18.41 6.64
C ILE A 290 -16.50 18.16 5.20
N GLN A 291 -15.96 18.89 4.21
CA GLN A 291 -16.30 18.64 2.81
C GLN A 291 -15.92 17.25 2.32
N LEU A 292 -14.76 16.72 2.75
CA LEU A 292 -14.35 15.35 2.44
C LEU A 292 -15.29 14.33 3.08
N GLN A 293 -15.64 14.53 4.36
CA GLN A 293 -16.58 13.68 5.10
C GLN A 293 -17.97 13.69 4.45
N ASP A 294 -18.53 14.86 4.18
CA ASP A 294 -19.86 15.00 3.55
C ASP A 294 -19.92 14.28 2.20
N LYS A 295 -18.84 14.40 1.39
CA LYS A 295 -18.75 13.71 0.10
C LYS A 295 -18.60 12.20 0.24
N LEU A 296 -17.81 11.74 1.21
CA LEU A 296 -17.71 10.32 1.52
C LEU A 296 -19.07 9.77 1.93
N GLU A 297 -19.72 10.38 2.92
CA GLU A 297 -21.03 9.95 3.42
C GLU A 297 -22.09 9.94 2.31
N ALA A 298 -22.07 10.92 1.40
CA ALA A 298 -22.95 10.94 0.24
C ALA A 298 -22.73 9.78 -0.76
N LEU A 299 -21.53 9.19 -0.80
CA LEU A 299 -21.22 8.02 -1.66
C LEU A 299 -21.50 6.69 -0.96
N LEU A 300 -21.64 6.69 0.37
CA LEU A 300 -21.97 5.50 1.16
C LEU A 300 -23.48 5.29 1.34
N GLY A 301 -24.29 6.33 1.00
CA GLY A 301 -25.74 6.37 1.12
C GLY A 301 -26.50 5.63 0.02
#